data_AF-S2E912-F1
#
_entry.id   AF-S2E912-F1
#
_cell.length_a   1.000
_cell.length_b   1.000
_cell.length_c   1.000
_cell.angle_alpha   90.00
_cell.angle_beta   90.00
_cell.angle_gamma   90.00
#
_symmetry.space_group_name_H-M   'P 1'
#
loop_
_entity.id
_entity.type
_entity.pdbx_description
1 polymer ?
#
loop_
_entity_poly.entity_id
_entity_poly.type
_entity_poly.pdbx_seq_one_letter_code
_entity_poly.pdbx_strand_id
1 'polypeptide(L)' 'MQTRKGQSIEDASMQMIDEEIGTHQYNEKEWHIVRRIIHSTADFDFAKEIELSFTKKQLKVEFGH' A
#
# COMPACT_ATOMS: atom_id res chain seq x y z
N MET A 1 -3.45 -2.01 -27.92
CA MET A 1 -4.63 -1.13 -27.87
C MET A 1 -5.47 -1.56 -26.67
N GLN A 2 -5.30 -0.90 -25.53
CA GLN A 2 -6.13 -1.15 -24.34
C GLN A 2 -7.54 -0.64 -24.64
N THR A 3 -8.55 -1.47 -24.43
CA THR A 3 -9.94 -1.04 -24.66
C THR A 3 -10.36 -0.08 -23.56
N ARG A 4 -11.25 0.88 -23.86
CA ARG A 4 -11.80 1.83 -22.85
C ARG A 4 -12.39 1.13 -21.61
N LYS A 5 -12.87 -0.11 -21.79
CA LYS A 5 -13.31 -0.98 -20.71
C LYS A 5 -12.15 -1.42 -19.82
N GLY A 6 -11.03 -1.87 -20.38
CA GLY A 6 -9.83 -2.26 -19.63
C GLY A 6 -9.38 -1.17 -18.65
N GLN A 7 -9.25 0.07 -19.14
CA GLN A 7 -8.86 1.21 -18.29
C GLN A 7 -9.85 1.49 -17.15
N SER A 8 -11.15 1.28 -17.39
CA SER A 8 -12.17 1.48 -16.35
C SER A 8 -12.12 0.38 -15.28
N ILE A 9 -11.78 -0.85 -15.67
CA ILE A 9 -11.64 -1.97 -14.72
C ILE A 9 -10.34 -1.84 -13.91
N GLU A 10 -9.28 -1.33 -14.54
CA GLU A 10 -8.03 -1.02 -13.85
C GLU A 10 -8.22 0.11 -12.84
N ASP A 11 -8.92 1.19 -13.20
CA ASP A 11 -9.23 2.29 -12.28
C ASP A 11 -10.12 1.81 -11.11
N ALA A 12 -11.14 1.02 -11.41
CA ALA A 12 -11.99 0.42 -10.37
C ALA A 12 -11.20 -0.52 -9.45
N SER A 13 -10.26 -1.29 -9.98
CA SER A 13 -9.38 -2.14 -9.16
C SER A 13 -8.48 -1.30 -8.25
N MET A 14 -7.97 -0.16 -8.75
CA MET A 14 -7.15 0.75 -7.95
C MET A 14 -7.94 1.40 -6.82
N GLN A 15 -9.18 1.82 -7.09
CA GLN A 15 -10.07 2.35 -6.05
C GLN A 15 -10.41 1.28 -5.02
N MET A 16 -10.73 0.06 -5.46
CA MET A 16 -11.04 -1.05 -4.57
C MET A 16 -9.85 -1.41 -3.65
N ILE A 17 -8.60 -1.36 -4.16
CA ILE A 17 -7.38 -1.51 -3.33
C ILE A 17 -7.28 -0.39 -2.28
N ASP A 18 -7.56 0.86 -2.67
CA ASP A 18 -7.51 2.02 -1.76
C ASP A 18 -8.56 1.90 -0.65
N GLU A 19 -9.78 1.46 -0.99
CA GLU A 19 -10.87 1.22 -0.04
C GLU A 19 -10.61 0.04 0.91
N GLU A 20 -10.01 -1.06 0.41
CA GLU A 20 -9.72 -2.26 1.21
C GLU A 20 -8.59 -2.02 2.23
N ILE A 21 -7.56 -1.27 1.84
CA ILE A 21 -6.49 -0.81 2.75
C ILE A 21 -7.04 0.27 3.68
N GLY A 22 -7.89 1.15 3.14
CA GLY A 22 -8.55 2.22 3.86
C GLY A 22 -7.55 3.20 4.46
N THR A 23 -7.53 3.30 5.79
CA THR A 23 -6.69 4.27 6.48
C THR A 23 -5.31 3.70 6.73
N HIS A 24 -4.36 4.07 5.89
CA HIS A 24 -2.96 3.69 6.04
C HIS A 24 -2.09 4.81 6.59
N GLN A 25 -1.08 4.48 7.39
CA GLN A 25 -0.12 5.46 7.91
C GLN A 25 1.01 5.82 6.93
N TYR A 26 0.88 5.47 5.65
CA TYR A 26 1.88 5.78 4.63
C TYR A 26 1.86 7.24 4.22
N ASN A 27 3.05 7.79 3.96
CA ASN A 27 3.20 9.03 3.23
C ASN A 27 2.88 8.83 1.73
N GLU A 28 2.57 9.90 1.00
CA GLU A 28 2.26 9.87 -0.44
C GLU A 28 3.27 9.07 -1.29
N LYS A 29 4.57 9.15 -0.95
CA LYS A 29 5.65 8.46 -1.66
C LYS A 29 5.66 6.96 -1.36
N GLU A 30 5.46 6.61 -0.09
CA GLU A 30 5.41 5.22 0.37
C GLU A 30 4.16 4.53 -0.20
N TRP A 31 3.03 5.23 -0.20
CA TRP A 31 1.80 4.73 -0.79
C TRP A 31 1.95 4.47 -2.29
N HIS A 32 2.65 5.33 -3.02
CA HIS A 32 2.95 5.11 -4.43
C HIS A 32 3.75 3.83 -4.69
N ILE A 33 4.68 3.49 -3.79
CA ILE A 33 5.49 2.27 -3.88
C ILE A 33 4.63 1.05 -3.54
N VAL A 34 3.89 1.10 -2.42
CA VAL A 34 3.01 0.02 -1.96
C VAL A 34 1.95 -0.30 -3.03
N ARG A 35 1.26 0.72 -3.56
CA ARG A 35 0.24 0.57 -4.62
C ARG A 35 0.80 -0.10 -5.87
N ARG A 36 2.04 0.21 -6.27
CA ARG A 36 2.72 -0.44 -7.42
C ARG A 36 3.03 -1.91 -7.16
N ILE A 37 3.41 -2.26 -5.93
CA ILE A 37 3.71 -3.64 -5.57
C ILE A 37 2.41 -4.45 -5.56
N ILE A 38 1.38 -4.00 -4.83
CA ILE A 38 0.07 -4.67 -4.79
C ILE A 38 -0.51 -4.84 -6.20
N HIS A 39 -0.45 -3.80 -7.04
CA HIS A 39 -0.94 -3.89 -8.41
C HIS A 39 -0.21 -4.93 -9.25
N SER A 40 1.09 -5.12 -9.02
CA SER A 40 1.91 -6.08 -9.76
C SER A 40 1.79 -7.50 -9.23
N THR A 41 1.61 -7.67 -7.91
CA THR A 41 1.61 -8.98 -7.23
C THR A 41 0.21 -9.48 -6.86
N ALA A 42 -0.80 -8.60 -6.92
CA ALA A 42 -2.14 -8.79 -6.33
C ALA A 42 -2.11 -9.15 -4.84
N ASP A 43 -1.06 -8.72 -4.12
CA ASP A 43 -0.84 -9.06 -2.71
C ASP A 43 -1.06 -7.84 -1.81
N PHE A 44 -2.19 -7.82 -1.10
CA PHE A 44 -2.60 -6.74 -0.19
C PHE A 44 -1.94 -6.84 1.18
N ASP A 45 -1.49 -8.03 1.57
CA ASP A 45 -0.83 -8.27 2.87
C ASP A 45 0.54 -7.57 2.89
N PHE A 46 1.17 -7.40 1.72
CA PHE A 46 2.40 -6.63 1.56
C PHE A 46 2.32 -5.19 2.09
N ALA A 47 1.17 -4.54 1.98
CA ALA A 47 0.97 -3.24 2.61
C ALA A 47 1.07 -3.37 4.14
N LYS A 48 0.27 -4.26 4.72
CA LYS A 48 0.20 -4.47 6.16
C LYS A 48 1.56 -4.83 6.77
N GLU A 49 2.36 -5.64 6.09
CA GLU A 49 3.76 -5.94 6.45
C GLU A 49 4.65 -4.69 6.50
N ILE A 50 4.55 -3.81 5.48
CA ILE A 50 5.29 -2.54 5.43
C ILE A 50 4.81 -1.56 6.52
N GLU A 51 3.50 -1.47 6.78
CA GLU A 51 2.95 -0.62 7.85
C GLU A 51 3.47 -1.04 9.22
N LEU A 52 3.47 -2.35 9.48
CA LEU A 52 4.01 -2.94 10.70
C LEU A 52 5.51 -2.65 10.86
N SER A 53 6.28 -2.73 9.78
CA SER A 53 7.71 -2.42 9.78
C SER A 53 7.99 -0.93 10.06
N PHE A 54 7.20 -0.03 9.45
CA PHE A 54 7.32 1.42 9.67
C PHE A 54 6.93 1.80 11.11
N THR A 55 5.86 1.22 11.63
CA THR A 55 5.43 1.39 13.03
C THR A 55 6.45 0.80 14.01
N LYS A 56 7.01 -0.38 13.73
CA LYS A 56 8.04 -1.01 14.60
C LYS A 56 9.33 -0.21 14.66
N LYS A 57 9.69 0.55 13.62
CA LYS A 57 10.95 1.31 13.61
C LYS A 57 10.95 2.45 14.64
N GLN A 58 9.79 2.86 15.14
CA GLN A 58 9.64 3.85 16.21
C GLN A 58 9.85 3.26 17.61
N LEU A 59 9.95 1.93 17.75
CA LEU A 59 10.08 1.26 19.05
C LEU A 59 11.52 0.77 19.30
N LYS A 60 12.52 1.66 19.20
CA LYS A 60 13.87 1.38 19.72
C LYS A 60 14.71 2.63 19.95
N VAL A 61 14.21 3.57 20.75
CA VAL A 61 15.04 4.61 21.40
C VAL A 61 14.62 4.83 22.84
N GLU A 62 14.55 3.78 23.64
CA GLU A 62 14.70 3.94 25.09
C GLU A 62 15.01 2.58 25.70
N PHE A 63 16.26 2.38 26.06
CA PHE A 63 16.69 1.90 27.38
C PHE A 63 18.20 2.00 27.38
N GLY A 64 18.67 3.22 27.63
CA GLY A 64 20.02 3.46 28.13
C GLY A 64 20.00 3.36 29.65
N HIS A 65 20.89 2.55 30.21
CA HIS A 65 21.89 2.90 31.22
C HIS A 65 22.62 1.64 31.66
#